data_AF-A0AAP0Q486-F1
#
_entry.id   AF-A0AAP0Q486-F1
#
_cell.length_a   1.000
_cell.length_b   1.000
_cell.length_c   1.000
_cell.angle_alpha   90.00
_cell.angle_beta   90.00
_cell.angle_gamma   90.00
#
_symmetry.space_group_name_H-M   'P 1'
#
loop_
_entity.id
_entity.type
_entity.pdbx_description
1 polymer ?
#
loop_
_entity_poly.entity_id
_entity_poly.type
_entity_poly.pdbx_seq_one_letter_code
_entity_poly.pdbx_strand_id
1 'polypeptide(L)'
;MRSLSKRPLANPLGKSDLPGIDVFVSTADPEKEPPLVTANTILSILAVNYPIEKLCCYISDDGGTLLTFEAKAERFVNFAQFWVPFCRKHNIEPRNPDSYFSIKGDPTKNKKRPDFVKDRRWIKREYDEFKVKINGLSESIQKRCDAFNKREERKERKIAKEQNLDQPINIAKASRMADGTHWPGTWTFPCPDHKKGDHAGIIQVSSTSYPSYI
;
A
#
# COMPACT_ATOMS: atom_id res chain seq x y z
N MET A 1 -16.65 34.99 -46.03
CA MET A 1 -16.98 34.22 -44.81
C MET A 1 -17.13 32.74 -45.16
N ARG A 2 -16.15 31.90 -44.78
CA ARG A 2 -16.35 30.44 -44.66
C ARG A 2 -15.75 30.02 -43.33
N SER A 3 -16.62 29.74 -42.37
CA SER A 3 -16.28 29.14 -41.09
C SER A 3 -15.77 27.73 -41.34
N LEU A 4 -14.47 27.52 -41.16
CA LEU A 4 -13.88 26.18 -41.06
C LEU A 4 -14.18 25.66 -39.65
N SER A 5 -15.37 25.05 -39.51
CA SER A 5 -15.65 24.11 -38.43
C SER A 5 -14.65 22.96 -38.54
N LYS A 6 -13.59 23.02 -37.73
CA LYS A 6 -12.71 21.87 -37.50
C LYS A 6 -13.58 20.79 -36.85
N ARG A 7 -13.95 19.76 -37.61
CA ARG A 7 -14.41 18.49 -37.05
C ARG A 7 -13.36 18.04 -36.02
N PRO A 8 -13.74 17.59 -34.81
CA PRO A 8 -12.77 17.03 -33.91
C PRO A 8 -12.15 15.80 -34.60
N LEU A 9 -10.83 15.78 -34.67
CA LEU A 9 -10.06 14.67 -35.21
C LEU A 9 -10.54 13.41 -34.49
N ALA A 10 -11.09 12.46 -35.25
CA ALA A 10 -11.46 11.15 -34.74
C ALA A 10 -10.19 10.53 -34.13
N ASN A 11 -10.19 10.31 -32.82
CA ASN A 11 -9.11 9.70 -32.08
C ASN A 11 -8.93 8.24 -32.55
N PRO A 12 -7.94 7.96 -33.42
CA PRO A 12 -7.83 6.67 -34.08
C PRO A 12 -7.24 5.59 -33.15
N LEU A 13 -6.71 5.98 -31.99
CA LEU A 13 -6.11 5.11 -30.99
C LEU A 13 -7.09 4.73 -29.86
N GLY A 14 -8.26 5.38 -29.78
CA GLY A 14 -9.20 5.23 -28.66
C GLY A 14 -8.64 5.71 -27.30
N LYS A 15 -7.46 6.34 -27.29
CA LYS A 15 -6.75 6.76 -26.08
C LYS A 15 -7.11 8.18 -25.70
N SER A 16 -7.46 8.43 -24.45
CA SER A 16 -7.86 9.77 -24.01
C SER A 16 -6.78 10.83 -24.34
N ASP A 17 -7.21 11.95 -24.91
CA ASP A 17 -6.37 13.14 -25.21
C ASP A 17 -5.96 13.91 -23.95
N LEU A 18 -6.31 13.39 -22.78
CA LEU A 18 -5.96 13.97 -21.49
C LEU A 18 -4.44 13.83 -21.21
N PRO A 19 -3.82 14.84 -20.55
CA PRO A 19 -2.41 14.79 -20.18
C PRO A 19 -2.13 13.66 -19.18
N GLY A 20 -0.87 13.25 -19.03
CA GLY A 20 -0.46 12.42 -17.90
C GLY A 20 -0.50 13.23 -16.61
N ILE A 21 -0.95 12.61 -15.52
CA ILE A 21 -0.95 13.18 -14.18
C ILE A 21 -0.14 12.26 -13.27
N ASP A 22 0.90 12.84 -12.68
CA ASP A 22 1.72 12.20 -11.67
C ASP A 22 1.38 12.81 -10.30
N VAL A 23 0.95 11.96 -9.37
CA VAL A 23 0.62 12.37 -8.00
C VAL A 23 1.71 11.88 -7.06
N PHE A 24 2.32 12.79 -6.32
CA PHE A 24 3.35 12.47 -5.34
C PHE A 24 2.77 12.53 -3.92
N VAL A 25 2.97 11.45 -3.17
CA VAL A 25 2.58 11.33 -1.76
C VAL A 25 3.84 11.07 -0.95
N SER A 26 4.26 12.05 -0.15
CA SER A 26 5.38 11.91 0.79
C SER A 26 4.86 11.49 2.17
N THR A 27 5.47 10.48 2.78
CA THR A 27 5.18 10.03 4.15
C THR A 27 6.43 10.17 5.02
N ALA A 28 6.30 10.82 6.17
CA ALA A 28 7.45 11.12 7.01
C ALA A 28 7.85 9.96 7.94
N ASP A 29 6.85 9.34 8.59
CA ASP A 29 7.05 8.26 9.55
C ASP A 29 5.72 7.57 9.89
N PRO A 30 5.65 6.22 9.95
CA PRO A 30 4.44 5.51 10.40
C PRO A 30 3.98 5.86 11.82
N GLU A 31 4.86 6.37 12.69
CA GLU A 31 4.45 6.81 14.04
C GLU A 31 3.67 8.13 14.01
N LYS A 32 4.07 9.06 13.14
CA LYS A 32 3.41 10.36 12.99
C LYS A 32 2.17 10.27 12.10
N GLU A 33 2.24 9.41 11.09
CA GLU A 33 1.21 9.23 10.08
C GLU A 33 0.80 7.75 10.04
N PRO A 34 -0.33 7.39 10.70
CA PRO A 34 -0.77 6.01 10.73
C PRO A 34 -0.94 5.46 9.31
N PRO A 35 -0.38 4.27 8.99
CA PRO A 35 -0.42 3.70 7.64
C PRO A 35 -1.83 3.62 7.06
N LEU A 36 -2.85 3.44 7.90
CA LEU A 36 -4.26 3.41 7.49
C LEU A 36 -4.73 4.75 6.88
N VAL A 37 -4.35 5.89 7.46
CA VAL A 37 -4.74 7.21 6.95
C VAL A 37 -4.10 7.45 5.60
N THR A 38 -2.80 7.17 5.49
CA THR A 38 -2.05 7.22 4.24
C THR A 38 -2.68 6.31 3.18
N ALA A 39 -3.08 5.09 3.55
CA ALA A 39 -3.76 4.16 2.65
C ALA A 39 -5.04 4.77 2.06
N ASN A 40 -5.88 5.36 2.92
CA ASN A 40 -7.15 5.92 2.51
C ASN A 40 -6.98 7.10 1.53
N THR A 41 -5.93 7.90 1.72
CA THR A 41 -5.55 8.96 0.78
C THR A 41 -5.10 8.38 -0.56
N ILE A 42 -4.20 7.40 -0.56
CA ILE A 42 -3.72 6.74 -1.79
C ILE A 42 -4.88 6.07 -2.55
N LEU A 43 -5.75 5.34 -1.84
CA LEU A 43 -6.92 4.68 -2.44
C LEU A 43 -7.89 5.69 -3.07
N SER A 44 -8.04 6.86 -2.45
CA SER A 44 -8.83 7.96 -3.01
C SER A 44 -8.20 8.50 -4.29
N ILE A 45 -6.87 8.66 -4.33
CA ILE A 45 -6.13 9.11 -5.51
C ILE A 45 -6.28 8.11 -6.65
N LEU A 46 -6.06 6.82 -6.39
CA LEU A 46 -6.18 5.76 -7.40
C LEU A 46 -7.62 5.60 -7.93
N ALA A 47 -8.62 5.92 -7.11
CA ALA A 47 -10.02 5.84 -7.48
C ALA A 47 -10.54 7.09 -8.21
N VAL A 48 -9.69 8.07 -8.57
CA VAL A 48 -10.10 9.25 -9.34
C VAL A 48 -10.70 8.87 -10.69
N ASN A 49 -11.64 9.69 -11.18
CA ASN A 49 -12.24 9.53 -12.49
C ASN A 49 -11.29 10.06 -13.60
N TYR A 50 -10.19 9.35 -13.81
CA TYR A 50 -9.19 9.66 -14.83
C TYR A 50 -8.80 8.37 -15.58
N PRO A 51 -8.37 8.47 -16.86
CA PRO A 51 -7.83 7.32 -17.58
C PRO A 51 -6.69 6.67 -16.80
N ILE A 52 -6.75 5.34 -16.63
CA ILE A 52 -5.78 4.58 -15.82
C ILE A 52 -4.38 4.69 -16.42
N GLU A 53 -4.29 4.70 -17.74
CA GLU A 53 -3.03 4.86 -18.49
C GLU A 53 -2.34 6.21 -18.29
N LYS A 54 -3.04 7.17 -17.66
CA LYS A 54 -2.58 8.55 -17.51
C LYS A 54 -2.39 8.94 -16.06
N LEU A 55 -2.68 8.06 -15.10
CA LEU A 55 -2.56 8.35 -13.68
C LEU A 55 -1.43 7.51 -13.09
N CYS A 56 -0.38 8.17 -12.63
CA CYS A 56 0.69 7.55 -11.85
C CYS A 56 0.64 8.10 -10.43
N CYS A 57 0.80 7.22 -9.43
CA CYS A 57 0.89 7.60 -8.03
C CYS A 57 2.26 7.16 -7.50
N TYR A 58 3.05 8.12 -7.06
CA TYR A 58 4.37 7.93 -6.48
C TYR A 58 4.27 8.12 -4.98
N ILE A 59 4.82 7.17 -4.23
CA ILE A 59 4.82 7.25 -2.78
C ILE A 59 6.28 7.27 -2.30
N SER A 60 6.69 8.40 -1.72
CA SER A 60 7.99 8.55 -1.07
C SER A 60 7.83 8.29 0.42
N ASP A 61 8.70 7.46 1.00
CA ASP A 61 8.73 7.20 2.44
C ASP A 61 10.08 7.57 3.03
N ASP A 62 10.10 8.60 3.88
CA ASP A 62 11.33 9.06 4.54
C ASP A 62 11.69 8.18 5.75
N GLY A 63 10.72 7.38 6.25
CA GLY A 63 10.94 6.45 7.35
C GLY A 63 11.73 5.21 6.95
N GLY A 64 11.60 4.76 5.70
CA GLY A 64 12.26 3.54 5.20
C GLY A 64 11.94 2.29 6.02
N THR A 65 10.79 2.26 6.71
CA THR A 65 10.46 1.17 7.64
C THR A 65 9.78 0.01 6.92
N LEU A 66 10.05 -1.21 7.37
CA LEU A 66 9.39 -2.41 6.83
C LEU A 66 7.86 -2.36 6.96
N LEU A 67 7.34 -1.72 8.02
CA LEU A 67 5.91 -1.57 8.26
C LEU A 67 5.23 -0.82 7.10
N THR A 68 5.81 0.31 6.72
CA THR A 68 5.30 1.14 5.61
C THR A 68 5.40 0.40 4.28
N PHE A 69 6.49 -0.35 4.08
CA PHE A 69 6.70 -1.17 2.89
C PHE A 69 5.65 -2.27 2.73
N GLU A 70 5.47 -3.16 3.73
CA GLU A 70 4.48 -4.25 3.65
C GLU A 70 3.04 -3.72 3.55
N ALA A 71 2.74 -2.62 4.24
CA ALA A 71 1.44 -1.97 4.13
C ALA A 71 1.16 -1.49 2.69
N LYS A 72 2.12 -0.78 2.08
CA LYS A 72 1.98 -0.22 0.73
C LYS A 72 2.00 -1.31 -0.35
N ALA A 73 3.04 -2.13 -0.36
CA ALA A 73 3.34 -3.09 -1.42
C ALA A 73 2.28 -4.17 -1.59
N GLU A 74 1.84 -4.76 -0.47
CA GLU A 74 0.96 -5.93 -0.50
C GLU A 74 -0.46 -5.56 -0.15
N ARG A 75 -0.68 -4.78 0.91
CA ARG A 75 -2.03 -4.60 1.46
C ARG A 75 -2.82 -3.53 0.70
N PHE A 76 -2.22 -2.37 0.45
CA PHE A 76 -2.91 -1.26 -0.23
C PHE A 76 -3.21 -1.62 -1.69
N VAL A 77 -2.21 -2.16 -2.39
CA VAL A 77 -2.34 -2.57 -3.81
C VAL A 77 -3.42 -3.64 -3.97
N ASN A 78 -3.44 -4.65 -3.09
CA ASN A 78 -4.47 -5.71 -3.17
C ASN A 78 -5.88 -5.15 -2.92
N PHE A 79 -6.07 -4.27 -1.93
CA PHE A 79 -7.39 -3.67 -1.71
C PHE A 79 -7.78 -2.70 -2.84
N ALA A 80 -6.83 -1.97 -3.42
CA ALA A 80 -7.06 -1.06 -4.55
C ALA A 80 -7.62 -1.78 -5.79
N GLN A 81 -7.27 -3.06 -6.00
CA GLN A 81 -7.82 -3.89 -7.08
C GLN A 81 -9.34 -4.06 -6.97
N PHE A 82 -9.90 -4.00 -5.76
CA PHE A 82 -11.33 -4.13 -5.52
C PHE A 82 -12.02 -2.78 -5.37
N TRP A 83 -11.39 -1.84 -4.66
CA TRP A 83 -11.94 -0.52 -4.39
C TRP A 83 -12.08 0.32 -5.65
N VAL A 84 -11.04 0.37 -6.51
CA VAL A 84 -11.03 1.23 -7.69
C VAL A 84 -12.14 0.84 -8.70
N PRO A 85 -12.33 -0.44 -9.07
CA PRO A 85 -13.45 -0.85 -9.92
C PRO A 85 -14.80 -0.57 -9.27
N PHE A 86 -14.96 -0.80 -7.96
CA PHE A 86 -16.20 -0.50 -7.25
C PHE A 86 -16.55 0.99 -7.31
N CYS A 87 -15.58 1.87 -7.05
CA CYS A 87 -15.77 3.32 -7.12
C CYS A 87 -16.15 3.80 -8.52
N ARG A 88 -15.52 3.24 -9.56
CA ARG A 88 -15.81 3.58 -10.97
C ARG A 88 -17.14 3.01 -11.43
N LYS A 89 -17.45 1.76 -11.09
CA LYS A 89 -18.71 1.09 -11.43
C LYS A 89 -19.91 1.82 -10.80
N HIS A 90 -19.82 2.24 -9.55
CA HIS A 90 -20.99 2.77 -8.83
C HIS A 90 -20.97 4.27 -8.60
N ASN A 91 -20.01 5.00 -9.21
CA ASN A 91 -19.79 6.43 -9.02
C ASN A 91 -19.89 6.81 -7.54
N ILE A 92 -18.96 6.26 -6.75
CA ILE A 92 -18.95 6.41 -5.29
C ILE A 92 -18.32 7.74 -4.92
N GLU A 93 -18.97 8.46 -4.00
CA GLU A 93 -18.48 9.72 -3.43
C GLU A 93 -18.81 9.73 -1.93
N PRO A 94 -17.85 10.07 -1.04
CA PRO A 94 -16.43 10.36 -1.31
C PRO A 94 -15.62 9.11 -1.71
N ARG A 95 -14.46 9.31 -2.35
CA ARG A 95 -13.56 8.23 -2.83
C ARG A 95 -12.66 7.65 -1.74
N ASN A 96 -12.56 8.33 -0.60
CA ASN A 96 -11.92 7.80 0.59
C ASN A 96 -12.84 6.73 1.22
N PRO A 97 -12.39 5.47 1.37
CA PRO A 97 -13.24 4.39 1.86
C PRO A 97 -13.68 4.61 3.31
N ASP A 98 -12.81 5.15 4.16
CA ASP A 98 -13.13 5.43 5.56
C ASP A 98 -14.23 6.48 5.68
N SER A 99 -14.07 7.58 4.95
CA SER A 99 -15.09 8.63 4.87
C SER A 99 -16.39 8.09 4.28
N TYR A 100 -16.33 7.28 3.23
CA TYR A 100 -17.50 6.70 2.58
C TYR A 100 -18.31 5.80 3.51
N PHE A 101 -17.64 4.90 4.24
CA PHE A 101 -18.32 3.99 5.17
C PHE A 101 -18.76 4.65 6.48
N SER A 102 -18.20 5.81 6.81
CA SER A 102 -18.56 6.59 8.00
C SER A 102 -19.76 7.52 7.80
N ILE A 103 -20.24 7.71 6.56
CA ILE A 103 -21.42 8.55 6.29
C ILE A 103 -22.66 7.93 6.95
N LYS A 104 -23.27 8.72 7.85
CA LYS A 104 -24.56 8.40 8.46
C LYS A 104 -25.67 8.79 7.48
N GLY A 105 -26.25 7.80 6.79
CA GLY A 105 -27.32 7.99 5.83
C GLY A 105 -27.63 6.71 5.05
N ASP A 106 -28.64 6.77 4.17
CA ASP A 106 -28.93 5.65 3.27
C ASP A 106 -27.90 5.59 2.13
N PRO A 107 -27.04 4.55 2.08
CA PRO A 107 -26.02 4.42 1.05
C PRO A 107 -26.60 4.01 -0.32
N THR A 108 -27.86 3.58 -0.38
CA THR A 108 -28.55 3.18 -1.61
C THR A 108 -29.26 4.33 -2.30
N LYS A 109 -29.34 5.50 -1.63
CA LYS A 109 -29.94 6.71 -2.20
C LYS A 109 -29.27 7.06 -3.52
N ASN A 110 -30.06 7.22 -4.57
CA ASN A 110 -29.62 7.52 -5.96
C ASN A 110 -28.80 6.42 -6.65
N LYS A 111 -28.76 5.18 -6.12
CA LYS A 111 -28.08 4.05 -6.78
C LYS A 111 -29.09 3.22 -7.57
N LYS A 112 -28.95 3.23 -8.90
CA LYS A 112 -29.86 2.55 -9.84
C LYS A 112 -29.45 1.12 -10.18
N ARG A 113 -28.22 0.70 -9.84
CA ARG A 113 -27.68 -0.62 -10.20
C ARG A 113 -28.15 -1.69 -9.20
N PRO A 114 -28.74 -2.82 -9.66
CA PRO A 114 -29.26 -3.86 -8.76
C PRO A 114 -28.14 -4.55 -7.95
N ASP A 115 -26.95 -4.70 -8.54
CA ASP A 115 -25.80 -5.35 -7.88
C ASP A 115 -25.19 -4.52 -6.75
N PHE A 116 -25.54 -3.23 -6.64
CA PHE A 116 -24.89 -2.29 -5.73
C PHE A 116 -24.89 -2.77 -4.27
N VAL A 117 -26.01 -3.31 -3.79
CA VAL A 117 -26.14 -3.76 -2.40
C VAL A 117 -25.20 -4.94 -2.10
N LYS A 118 -25.08 -5.87 -3.05
CA LYS A 118 -24.19 -7.04 -2.95
C LYS A 118 -22.73 -6.60 -2.99
N ASP A 119 -22.36 -5.81 -4.00
CA ASP A 119 -21.00 -5.29 -4.19
C ASP A 119 -20.56 -4.47 -2.96
N ARG A 120 -21.40 -3.55 -2.48
CA ARG A 120 -21.11 -2.72 -1.30
C ARG A 120 -20.90 -3.56 -0.05
N ARG A 121 -21.73 -4.58 0.18
CA ARG A 121 -21.60 -5.46 1.36
C ARG A 121 -20.28 -6.22 1.33
N TRP A 122 -19.89 -6.71 0.15
CA TRP A 122 -18.63 -7.40 -0.04
C TRP A 122 -17.44 -6.46 0.18
N ILE A 123 -17.42 -5.30 -0.48
CA ILE A 123 -16.35 -4.30 -0.32
C ILE A 123 -16.23 -3.80 1.12
N LYS A 124 -17.36 -3.63 1.84
CA LYS A 124 -17.31 -3.26 3.26
C LYS A 124 -16.57 -4.31 4.09
N ARG A 125 -16.83 -5.60 3.84
CA ARG A 125 -16.14 -6.70 4.54
C ARG A 125 -14.64 -6.68 4.24
N GLU A 126 -14.28 -6.57 2.96
CA GLU A 126 -12.88 -6.48 2.55
C GLU A 126 -12.18 -5.26 3.16
N TYR A 127 -12.87 -4.13 3.28
CA TYR A 127 -12.33 -2.93 3.94
C TYR A 127 -12.15 -3.11 5.45
N ASP A 128 -13.11 -3.75 6.13
CA ASP A 128 -13.00 -4.06 7.56
C ASP A 128 -11.84 -5.04 7.82
N GLU A 129 -11.68 -6.07 6.99
CA GLU A 129 -10.51 -6.97 7.04
C GLU A 129 -9.21 -6.24 6.75
N PHE A 130 -9.20 -5.35 5.76
CA PHE A 130 -8.06 -4.52 5.42
C PHE A 130 -7.60 -3.67 6.61
N LYS A 131 -8.52 -3.00 7.31
CA LYS A 131 -8.21 -2.24 8.54
C LYS A 131 -7.58 -3.10 9.61
N VAL A 132 -8.15 -4.28 9.89
CA VAL A 132 -7.60 -5.21 10.89
C VAL A 132 -6.19 -5.65 10.49
N LYS A 133 -5.98 -5.99 9.22
CA LYS A 133 -4.69 -6.40 8.66
C LYS A 133 -3.63 -5.31 8.80
N ILE A 134 -3.97 -4.05 8.52
CA ILE A 134 -3.04 -2.92 8.66
C ILE A 134 -2.71 -2.62 10.12
N ASN A 135 -3.72 -2.59 11.00
CA ASN A 135 -3.50 -2.29 12.41
C ASN A 135 -2.69 -3.39 13.12
N GLY A 136 -2.89 -4.65 12.75
CA GLY A 136 -2.13 -5.79 13.27
C GLY A 136 -0.75 -5.98 12.64
N LEU A 137 -0.39 -5.20 11.63
CA LEU A 137 0.85 -5.42 10.87
C LEU A 137 2.10 -5.16 11.71
N SER A 138 2.08 -4.10 12.53
CA SER A 138 3.21 -3.77 13.41
C SER A 138 3.53 -4.92 14.37
N GLU A 139 2.52 -5.45 15.06
CA GLU A 139 2.69 -6.59 15.96
C GLU A 139 3.10 -7.87 15.22
N SER A 140 2.55 -8.10 14.03
CA SER A 140 2.92 -9.25 13.19
C SER A 140 4.38 -9.22 12.77
N ILE A 141 4.89 -8.05 12.34
CA ILE A 141 6.29 -7.86 11.98
C ILE A 141 7.17 -8.07 13.20
N GLN A 142 6.82 -7.49 14.35
CA GLN A 142 7.60 -7.64 15.57
C GLN A 142 7.72 -9.10 16.00
N LYS A 143 6.60 -9.83 16.07
CA LYS A 143 6.58 -11.27 16.41
C LYS A 143 7.41 -12.11 15.44
N ARG A 144 7.37 -11.78 14.16
CA ARG A 144 8.15 -12.46 13.11
C ARG A 144 9.65 -12.22 13.30
N CYS A 145 10.06 -10.96 13.45
CA CYS A 145 11.45 -10.59 13.70
C CYS A 145 11.98 -11.27 14.97
N ASP A 146 11.21 -11.27 16.06
CA ASP A 146 11.59 -11.93 17.30
C ASP A 146 11.75 -13.44 17.15
N ALA A 147 10.85 -14.10 16.39
CA ALA A 147 10.94 -15.54 16.14
C ALA A 147 12.20 -15.91 15.34
N PHE A 148 12.52 -15.13 14.31
CA PHE A 148 13.74 -15.33 13.54
C PHE A 148 15.00 -15.04 14.35
N ASN A 149 15.04 -13.92 15.08
CA ASN A 149 16.19 -13.53 15.88
C ASN A 149 16.47 -14.57 16.98
N LYS A 150 15.42 -15.08 17.66
CA LYS A 150 15.57 -16.20 18.62
C LYS A 150 16.08 -17.48 17.98
N ARG A 151 15.72 -17.76 16.72
CA ARG A 151 16.20 -18.94 16.00
C ARG A 151 17.69 -18.81 15.68
N GLU A 152 18.13 -17.64 15.28
CA GLU A 152 19.54 -17.34 14.98
C GLU A 152 20.39 -17.36 16.27
N GLU A 153 19.94 -16.69 17.34
CA GLU A 153 20.57 -16.73 18.66
C GLU A 153 20.78 -18.17 19.16
N ARG A 154 19.80 -19.05 18.97
CA ARG A 154 19.91 -20.47 19.34
C ARG A 154 20.92 -21.23 18.50
N LYS A 155 21.06 -20.91 17.21
CA LYS A 155 22.03 -21.56 16.32
C LYS A 155 23.44 -21.12 16.67
N GLU A 156 23.67 -19.81 16.81
CA GLU A 156 24.98 -19.27 17.12
C GLU A 156 25.46 -19.71 18.51
N ARG A 157 24.55 -19.77 19.50
CA ARG A 157 24.90 -20.31 20.83
C ARG A 157 25.26 -21.79 20.80
N LYS A 158 24.73 -22.58 19.86
CA LYS A 158 25.15 -23.98 19.67
C LYS A 158 26.54 -24.04 19.05
N ILE A 159 26.78 -23.26 18.00
CA ILE A 159 28.07 -23.18 17.32
C ILE A 159 29.17 -22.68 18.28
N ALA A 160 28.91 -21.64 19.07
CA ALA A 160 29.88 -21.12 20.04
C ALA A 160 30.22 -22.15 21.13
N LYS A 161 29.24 -22.93 21.59
CA LYS A 161 29.48 -24.06 22.50
C LYS A 161 30.31 -25.16 21.85
N GLU A 162 30.04 -25.49 20.59
CA GLU A 162 30.85 -26.46 19.82
C GLU A 162 32.29 -25.98 19.60
N GLN A 163 32.49 -24.66 19.49
CA GLN A 163 33.80 -24.03 19.29
C GLN A 163 34.50 -23.61 20.60
N ASN A 164 33.94 -23.92 21.78
CA ASN A 164 34.44 -23.48 23.10
C ASN A 164 34.68 -21.96 23.22
N LEU A 165 33.88 -21.14 22.53
CA LEU A 165 33.93 -19.69 22.61
C LEU A 165 33.04 -19.23 23.77
N ASP A 166 33.64 -18.76 24.87
CA ASP A 166 32.94 -18.31 26.08
C ASP A 166 32.59 -16.79 26.06
N GLN A 167 32.59 -16.18 24.88
CA GLN A 167 32.29 -14.76 24.73
C GLN A 167 30.78 -14.51 24.60
N PRO A 168 30.25 -13.43 25.21
CA PRO A 168 28.86 -13.04 25.03
C PRO A 168 28.62 -12.63 23.57
N ILE A 169 27.78 -13.38 22.87
CA ILE A 169 27.41 -13.09 21.48
C ILE A 169 26.39 -11.95 21.49
N ASN A 170 26.80 -10.75 21.05
CA ASN A 170 25.91 -9.61 20.87
C ASN A 170 25.37 -9.62 19.43
N ILE A 171 24.23 -10.25 19.22
CA ILE A 171 23.59 -10.34 17.90
C ILE A 171 22.68 -9.13 17.71
N ALA A 172 22.94 -8.36 16.64
CA ALA A 172 22.05 -7.27 16.24
C ALA A 172 20.65 -7.82 15.93
N LYS A 173 19.62 -7.23 16.54
CA LYS A 173 18.22 -7.64 16.33
C LYS A 173 17.73 -7.14 14.98
N ALA A 174 17.90 -7.97 13.95
CA ALA A 174 17.55 -7.60 12.59
C ALA A 174 16.04 -7.52 12.36
N SER A 175 15.63 -6.55 11.53
CA SER A 175 14.30 -6.54 10.92
C SER A 175 14.33 -7.42 9.67
N ARG A 176 13.31 -8.29 9.52
CA ARG A 176 13.28 -9.30 8.46
C ARG A 176 11.98 -9.27 7.67
N MET A 177 12.11 -9.50 6.37
CA MET A 177 11.01 -9.70 5.44
C MET A 177 10.31 -11.05 5.67
N ALA A 178 9.18 -11.26 5.00
CA ALA A 178 8.39 -12.49 5.10
C ALA A 178 9.13 -13.76 4.62
N ASP A 179 10.07 -13.62 3.69
CA ASP A 179 10.93 -14.68 3.18
C ASP A 179 12.13 -15.00 4.11
N GLY A 180 12.31 -14.22 5.17
CA GLY A 180 13.39 -14.35 6.15
C GLY A 180 14.65 -13.57 5.81
N THR A 181 14.70 -12.88 4.67
CA THR A 181 15.81 -11.98 4.31
C THR A 181 15.83 -10.74 5.21
N HIS A 182 17.00 -10.11 5.33
CA HIS A 182 17.14 -8.86 6.07
C HIS A 182 16.49 -7.71 5.32
N TRP A 183 15.77 -6.85 6.05
CA TRP A 183 15.21 -5.65 5.47
C TRP A 183 16.34 -4.67 5.08
N PRO A 184 16.44 -4.21 3.82
CA PRO A 184 17.50 -3.30 3.40
C PRO A 184 17.33 -1.85 3.92
N GLY A 185 16.19 -1.50 4.51
CA GLY A 185 15.91 -0.16 5.02
C GLY A 185 16.14 -0.03 6.52
N THR A 186 15.40 0.89 7.15
CA THR A 186 15.48 1.16 8.59
C THR A 186 14.99 -0.03 9.42
N TRP A 187 15.84 -0.51 10.33
CA TRP A 187 15.48 -1.57 11.27
C TRP A 187 14.77 -1.03 12.51
N THR A 188 14.01 -1.92 13.17
CA THR A 188 13.35 -1.64 14.45
C THR A 188 14.39 -1.35 15.55
N PHE A 189 15.54 -2.03 15.49
CA PHE A 189 16.70 -1.74 16.33
C PHE A 189 17.79 -1.16 15.42
N PRO A 190 18.06 0.16 15.50
CA PRO A 190 19.03 0.81 14.63
C PRO A 190 20.44 0.21 14.80
N CYS A 191 21.11 -0.04 13.69
CA CYS A 191 22.53 -0.38 13.63
C CYS A 191 23.19 0.36 12.45
N PRO A 192 24.53 0.37 12.32
CA PRO A 192 25.20 0.91 11.13
C PRO A 192 24.59 0.33 9.86
N ASP A 193 24.44 1.17 8.82
CA ASP A 193 23.82 0.82 7.52
C ASP A 193 22.31 0.49 7.55
N HIS A 194 21.66 0.55 8.73
CA HIS A 194 20.22 0.33 8.91
C HIS A 194 19.54 1.32 9.88
N LYS A 195 20.12 2.51 10.06
CA LYS A 195 19.50 3.61 10.82
C LYS A 195 18.77 4.57 9.86
N LYS A 196 17.84 5.37 10.37
CA LYS A 196 17.09 6.34 9.56
C LYS A 196 18.05 7.28 8.81
N GLY A 197 17.94 7.33 7.48
CA GLY A 197 18.82 8.13 6.62
C GLY A 197 20.19 7.51 6.31
N ASP A 198 20.45 6.28 6.76
CA ASP A 198 21.69 5.53 6.54
C ASP A 198 21.31 4.09 6.20
N HIS A 199 20.74 3.94 5.01
CA HIS A 199 20.39 2.70 4.36
C HIS A 199 20.31 2.94 2.84
N ALA A 200 20.34 1.89 2.03
CA ALA A 200 20.21 2.02 0.58
C ALA A 200 18.81 2.51 0.16
N GLY A 201 18.71 3.17 -0.99
CA GLY A 201 17.44 3.53 -1.59
C GLY A 201 16.67 2.29 -2.06
N ILE A 202 15.38 2.21 -1.74
CA ILE A 202 14.52 1.06 -2.09
C ILE A 202 13.43 1.57 -3.03
N ILE A 203 13.34 0.98 -4.23
CA ILE A 203 12.32 1.29 -5.22
C ILE A 203 11.52 0.04 -5.50
N GLN A 204 10.20 0.13 -5.36
CA GLN A 204 9.27 -0.92 -5.75
C GLN A 204 8.22 -0.35 -6.69
N VAL A 205 7.97 -1.08 -7.78
CA VAL A 205 6.92 -0.78 -8.75
C VAL A 205 5.82 -1.82 -8.61
N SER A 206 4.62 -1.37 -8.29
CA SER A 206 3.43 -2.22 -8.24
C SER A 206 2.42 -1.73 -9.26
N SER A 207 2.08 -2.59 -10.23
CA SER A 207 1.04 -2.31 -11.22
C SER A 207 -0.23 -3.08 -10.89
N THR A 208 -1.37 -2.39 -10.80
CA THR A 208 -2.69 -3.02 -10.76
C THR A 208 -3.18 -3.29 -12.17
N SER A 209 -3.11 -4.55 -12.63
CA SER A 209 -3.80 -4.95 -13.86
C SER A 209 -5.28 -5.16 -13.55
N TYR A 210 -6.15 -4.27 -14.02
CA TYR A 210 -7.59 -4.49 -13.94
C TYR A 210 -8.01 -5.41 -15.09
N PRO A 211 -8.78 -6.49 -14.83
CA PRO A 211 -9.36 -7.25 -15.92
C PRO A 211 -10.26 -6.32 -16.74
N SER A 212 -10.07 -6.33 -18.06
CA SER A 212 -10.66 -5.41 -19.04
C SER A 212 -12.19 -5.51 -19.21
N TYR A 213 -12.90 -6.06 -18.22
CA TYR A 213 -14.33 -6.26 -18.25
C TYR A 213 -15.03 -5.22 -17.37
N ILE A 214 -15.08 -3.98 -17.86
CA ILE A 214 -16.08 -2.97 -17.47
C ILE A 214 -16.61 -2.33 -18.75
#